data_AF-A0A2N1N223-F1
#
_entry.id   AF-A0A2N1N223-F1
#
_cell.length_a   1.000
_cell.length_b   1.000
_cell.length_c   1.000
_cell.angle_alpha   90.00
_cell.angle_beta   90.00
_cell.angle_gamma   90.00
#
_symmetry.space_group_name_H-M   'P 1'
#
loop_
_entity.id
_entity.type
_entity.pdbx_description
1 polymer ?
#
loop_
_entity_poly.entity_id
_entity_poly.type
_entity_poly.pdbx_seq_one_letter_code
_entity_poly.pdbx_strand_id
1 'polypeptide(L)'
;MISHEGRYQTQYVIYTEINNYEVGNGAYRSLSILLKVLIPVWKGGKNPVIISGDTLYIKLGGDGRNGGRKQNHVMITFCLLNEKDNVLKPDHQYSICLYIGKEKYETLDKVGKIFAVQLADLKESGIIDGDGVHWPIKFYFSGDWKFTYIIMGLNAPNSEYFCLFCECDAKSRHNMDLSWPPTGNIRGKKRVSLFPVVDLHSYIPDELHILLWISDRKLKKKMNDLNIHFEFYRGGSARGNSEEEISKFEEDVKNWVRTFCWPTIGQMNSATSIPGLYRKEDVTPYMHMLTMHVPYCMHQLKEKGLSLRLFSTSSIEKKNHNQVKLFFRGTTMGGGKKKTSCCL
;
A
#
# COMPACT_ATOMS: atom_id res chain seq x y z
N MET A 1 -32.29 29.96 21.29
CA MET A 1 -31.40 30.82 20.49
C MET A 1 -29.99 30.24 20.61
N ILE A 2 -29.63 29.41 19.63
CA ILE A 2 -28.35 28.69 19.56
C ILE A 2 -27.57 29.38 18.45
N SER A 3 -26.41 29.96 18.80
CA SER A 3 -25.55 30.70 17.88
C SER A 3 -24.75 29.74 16.98
N HIS A 4 -24.88 29.98 15.68
CA HIS A 4 -24.10 29.39 14.60
C HIS A 4 -22.70 30.03 14.55
N GLU A 5 -21.68 29.37 15.09
CA GLU A 5 -20.27 29.67 14.75
C GLU A 5 -19.48 28.36 14.64
N GLY A 6 -19.30 27.90 13.40
CA GLY A 6 -18.59 26.66 13.09
C GLY A 6 -18.27 26.50 11.60
N ARG A 7 -18.16 27.62 10.88
CA ARG A 7 -17.64 27.65 9.51
C ARG A 7 -16.63 28.79 9.46
N TYR A 8 -15.49 28.53 8.85
CA TYR A 8 -14.37 29.42 8.47
C TYR A 8 -13.04 29.04 9.13
N GLN A 9 -12.30 28.15 8.46
CA GLN A 9 -10.87 28.34 8.12
C GLN A 9 -10.38 27.18 7.25
N THR A 10 -10.81 27.16 5.98
CA THR A 10 -10.04 26.54 4.89
C THR A 10 -9.51 27.69 4.06
N GLN A 11 -8.32 28.19 4.42
CA GLN A 11 -7.71 29.33 3.75
C GLN A 11 -6.29 28.95 3.29
N TYR A 12 -6.13 28.95 1.96
CA TYR A 12 -4.91 28.82 1.16
C TYR A 12 -4.07 27.54 1.33
N VAL A 13 -4.50 26.46 0.66
CA VAL A 13 -3.55 25.42 0.22
C VAL A 13 -2.98 25.90 -1.12
N ILE A 14 -1.67 26.20 -1.15
CA ILE A 14 -0.97 26.58 -2.38
C ILE A 14 -0.89 25.34 -3.28
N TYR A 15 -1.61 25.37 -4.40
CA TYR A 15 -1.41 24.44 -5.50
C TYR A 15 -0.29 25.01 -6.36
N THR A 16 0.70 24.18 -6.64
CA THR A 16 1.61 24.51 -7.74
C THR A 16 1.19 23.66 -8.93
N GLU A 17 0.82 24.30 -10.03
CA GLU A 17 0.57 23.61 -11.29
C GLU A 17 1.92 23.11 -11.83
N ILE A 18 2.03 21.81 -12.13
CA ILE A 18 3.19 21.32 -12.89
C ILE A 18 2.84 21.56 -14.35
N ASN A 19 3.25 22.72 -14.86
CA ASN A 19 3.39 22.91 -16.31
C ASN A 19 4.82 22.56 -16.71
N ASN A 20 5.26 21.34 -16.39
CA ASN A 20 6.40 20.75 -17.09
C ASN A 20 5.84 20.09 -18.35
N TYR A 21 6.34 20.50 -19.51
CA TYR A 21 6.01 20.00 -20.84
C TYR A 21 6.01 18.44 -20.99
N GLU A 22 6.41 17.69 -19.95
CA GLU A 22 6.63 16.25 -20.00
C GLU A 22 5.87 15.39 -18.96
N VAL A 23 5.18 15.97 -17.95
CA VAL A 23 4.42 15.19 -16.93
C VAL A 23 2.91 15.17 -17.22
N GLY A 24 2.46 15.88 -18.25
CA GLY A 24 1.04 16.04 -18.56
C GLY A 24 0.34 16.96 -17.57
N ASN A 25 -0.96 17.22 -17.77
CA ASN A 25 -1.76 18.01 -16.85
C ASN A 25 -1.86 17.29 -15.50
N GLY A 26 -1.30 17.88 -14.45
CA GLY A 26 -1.33 17.33 -13.09
C GLY A 26 -1.18 18.40 -12.01
N ALA A 27 -1.57 18.05 -10.79
CA ALA A 27 -1.46 18.88 -9.62
C ALA A 27 -0.65 18.16 -8.54
N TYR A 28 0.13 18.93 -7.79
CA TYR A 28 0.85 18.43 -6.62
C TYR A 28 0.68 19.37 -5.44
N ARG A 29 0.88 18.81 -4.25
CA ARG A 29 0.89 19.53 -2.99
C ARG A 29 2.12 19.10 -2.21
N SER A 30 2.81 20.08 -1.66
CA SER A 30 3.93 19.86 -0.75
C SER A 30 3.46 19.09 0.50
N LEU A 31 4.09 17.96 0.79
CA LEU A 31 3.81 17.17 1.99
C LEU A 31 4.08 17.99 3.26
N SER A 32 5.17 18.76 3.31
CA SER A 32 5.49 19.59 4.48
C SER A 32 4.45 20.67 4.74
N ILE A 33 3.89 21.28 3.69
CA ILE A 33 2.79 22.26 3.83
C ILE A 33 1.55 21.56 4.37
N LEU A 34 1.19 20.40 3.82
CA LEU A 34 0.03 19.64 4.30
C LEU A 34 0.20 19.22 5.76
N LEU A 35 1.39 18.76 6.17
CA LEU A 35 1.67 18.42 7.56
C LEU A 35 1.50 19.63 8.49
N LYS A 36 2.00 20.81 8.12
CA LYS A 36 1.80 22.05 8.91
C LYS A 36 0.33 22.41 9.10
N VAL A 37 -0.52 22.11 8.11
CA VAL A 37 -1.98 22.33 8.19
C VAL A 37 -2.67 21.26 9.03
N LEU A 38 -2.23 20.00 8.94
CA LEU A 38 -2.91 18.86 9.57
C LEU A 38 -2.47 18.60 11.02
N ILE A 39 -1.23 18.90 11.39
CA ILE A 39 -0.73 18.72 12.77
C ILE A 39 -1.62 19.42 13.80
N PRO A 40 -2.04 20.69 13.64
CA PRO A 40 -2.97 21.33 14.57
C PRO A 40 -4.31 20.58 14.70
N VAL A 41 -4.80 19.97 13.62
CA VAL A 41 -6.04 19.18 13.63
C VAL A 41 -5.86 17.89 14.42
N TRP A 42 -4.71 17.22 14.28
CA TRP A 42 -4.40 15.97 15.00
C TRP A 42 -4.05 16.20 16.48
N LYS A 43 -3.48 17.36 16.82
CA LYS A 43 -3.24 17.81 18.21
C LYS A 43 -4.52 18.27 18.91
N GLY A 44 -5.48 18.77 18.14
CA GLY A 44 -6.69 19.39 18.67
C GLY A 44 -7.74 18.40 19.17
N GLY A 45 -8.62 18.87 20.05
CA GLY A 45 -9.79 18.12 20.55
C GLY A 45 -9.58 17.45 21.91
N LYS A 46 -10.63 16.78 22.41
CA LYS A 46 -10.61 16.11 23.72
C LYS A 46 -9.71 14.86 23.75
N ASN A 47 -9.50 14.23 22.60
CA ASN A 47 -8.68 13.03 22.43
C ASN A 47 -7.73 13.25 21.25
N PRO A 48 -6.54 13.84 21.46
CA PRO A 48 -5.59 14.08 20.39
C PRO A 48 -5.12 12.77 19.77
N VAL A 49 -4.89 12.80 18.46
CA VAL A 49 -4.28 11.68 17.72
C VAL A 49 -2.79 11.60 18.01
N ILE A 50 -2.15 12.76 18.19
CA ILE A 50 -0.71 12.91 18.44
C ILE A 50 -0.47 13.84 19.62
N ILE A 51 0.53 13.53 20.44
CA ILE A 51 0.99 14.35 21.56
C ILE A 51 2.50 14.61 21.43
N SER A 52 2.98 15.68 22.10
CA SER A 52 4.40 16.03 22.07
C SER A 52 5.28 14.85 22.48
N GLY A 53 6.30 14.55 21.67
CA GLY A 53 7.17 13.39 21.83
C GLY A 53 6.81 12.20 20.93
N ASP A 54 5.63 12.19 20.31
CA ASP A 54 5.28 11.15 19.35
C ASP A 54 6.07 11.27 18.05
N THR A 55 6.29 10.12 17.39
CA THR A 55 6.75 10.06 16.00
C THR A 55 5.55 10.00 15.06
N LEU A 56 5.60 10.77 13.97
CA LEU A 56 4.61 10.73 12.91
C LEU A 56 4.93 9.59 11.93
N TYR A 57 4.06 8.59 11.90
CA TYR A 57 4.19 7.45 11.00
C TYR A 57 3.45 7.73 9.68
N ILE A 58 4.18 8.18 8.67
CA ILE A 58 3.62 8.59 7.38
C ILE A 58 3.63 7.41 6.41
N LYS A 59 2.45 6.91 6.02
CA LYS A 59 2.32 5.90 4.97
C LYS A 59 2.07 6.59 3.64
N LEU A 60 3.01 6.45 2.70
CA LEU A 60 2.82 6.78 1.30
C LEU A 60 2.09 5.63 0.58
N GLY A 61 1.30 5.98 -0.43
CA GLY A 61 0.67 5.00 -1.31
C GLY A 61 0.27 5.63 -2.63
N GLY A 62 -0.21 4.79 -3.54
CA GLY A 62 -0.70 5.26 -4.83
C GLY A 62 -1.57 4.23 -5.52
N ASP A 63 -2.33 4.70 -6.50
CA ASP A 63 -3.20 3.88 -7.33
C ASP A 63 -3.26 4.49 -8.74
N GLY A 64 -3.13 3.63 -9.75
CA GLY A 64 -3.30 3.95 -11.15
C GLY A 64 -4.63 3.40 -11.67
N ARG A 65 -5.52 4.26 -12.17
CA ARG A 65 -6.83 3.81 -12.64
C ARG A 65 -7.04 4.06 -14.13
N ASN A 66 -7.36 2.98 -14.85
CA ASN A 66 -7.85 3.03 -16.21
C ASN A 66 -9.32 3.45 -16.19
N GLY A 67 -9.63 4.64 -16.72
CA GLY A 67 -10.99 5.15 -16.82
C GLY A 67 -11.79 4.61 -18.01
N GLY A 68 -11.53 3.41 -18.52
CA GLY A 68 -12.16 2.94 -19.77
C GLY A 68 -11.74 3.77 -20.99
N ARG A 69 -12.68 4.25 -21.83
CA ARG A 69 -12.42 5.20 -22.96
C ARG A 69 -11.89 6.59 -22.51
N LYS A 70 -11.47 6.75 -21.26
CA LYS A 70 -11.05 8.02 -20.63
C LYS A 70 -9.56 7.98 -20.34
N GLN A 71 -8.95 9.17 -20.26
CA GLN A 71 -7.53 9.32 -19.95
C GLN A 71 -7.20 8.66 -18.60
N ASN A 72 -6.10 7.91 -18.58
CA ASN A 72 -5.58 7.30 -17.37
C ASN A 72 -5.12 8.40 -16.41
N HIS A 73 -5.29 8.16 -15.11
CA HIS A 73 -4.77 9.04 -14.08
C HIS A 73 -4.09 8.19 -13.01
N VAL A 74 -3.12 8.80 -12.35
CA VAL A 74 -2.39 8.20 -11.26
C VAL A 74 -2.42 9.16 -10.09
N MET A 75 -2.71 8.62 -8.91
CA MET A 75 -2.75 9.35 -7.68
C MET A 75 -1.68 8.84 -6.72
N ILE A 76 -1.03 9.76 -6.02
CA ILE A 76 -0.18 9.45 -4.88
C ILE A 76 -0.79 10.13 -3.66
N THR A 77 -0.91 9.36 -2.57
CA THR A 77 -1.50 9.80 -1.31
C THR A 77 -0.55 9.56 -0.15
N PHE A 78 -0.84 10.20 0.97
CA PHE A 78 -0.32 9.79 2.27
C PHE A 78 -1.43 9.72 3.31
N CYS A 79 -1.18 9.00 4.39
CA CYS A 79 -2.00 9.07 5.61
C CYS A 79 -1.10 8.97 6.85
N LEU A 80 -1.63 9.39 8.00
CA LEU A 80 -0.96 9.28 9.29
C LEU A 80 -1.39 7.99 10.01
N LEU A 81 -0.49 7.01 10.14
CA LEU A 81 -0.82 5.72 10.77
C LEU A 81 -1.20 5.86 12.26
N ASN A 82 -0.79 6.94 12.93
CA ASN A 82 -1.21 7.26 14.30
C ASN A 82 -2.74 7.40 14.40
N GLU A 83 -3.46 7.71 13.31
CA GLU A 83 -4.93 7.77 13.27
C GLU A 83 -5.60 6.38 13.36
N LYS A 84 -4.83 5.29 13.40
CA LYS A 84 -5.31 3.90 13.50
C LYS A 84 -6.33 3.58 12.40
N ASP A 85 -7.44 2.93 12.73
CA ASP A 85 -8.48 2.52 11.78
C ASP A 85 -9.08 3.67 10.94
N ASN A 86 -8.90 4.93 11.33
CA ASN A 86 -9.32 6.06 10.49
C ASN A 86 -8.58 6.11 9.16
N VAL A 87 -7.34 5.60 9.06
CA VAL A 87 -6.59 5.56 7.79
C VAL A 87 -7.27 4.68 6.73
N LEU A 88 -8.19 3.80 7.14
CA LEU A 88 -9.00 2.96 6.25
C LEU A 88 -10.16 3.73 5.61
N LYS A 89 -10.35 5.00 5.98
CA LYS A 89 -11.36 5.88 5.38
C LYS A 89 -10.74 6.71 4.23
N PRO A 90 -11.41 6.85 3.07
CA PRO A 90 -10.90 7.64 1.94
C PRO A 90 -10.57 9.10 2.25
N ASP A 91 -11.22 9.70 3.26
CA ASP A 91 -11.03 11.11 3.61
C ASP A 91 -9.75 11.35 4.44
N HIS A 92 -9.18 10.28 5.04
CA HIS A 92 -7.89 10.30 5.73
C HIS A 92 -6.73 9.86 4.81
N GLN A 93 -7.01 9.61 3.53
CA GLN A 93 -6.00 9.44 2.49
C GLN A 93 -5.80 10.80 1.81
N TYR A 94 -4.75 11.54 2.15
CA TYR A 94 -4.50 12.88 1.64
C TYR A 94 -3.74 12.83 0.32
N SER A 95 -4.33 13.37 -0.76
CA SER A 95 -3.69 13.39 -2.08
C SER A 95 -2.56 14.42 -2.13
N ILE A 96 -1.35 13.96 -2.48
CA ILE A 96 -0.17 14.82 -2.69
C ILE A 96 0.18 14.98 -4.16
N CYS A 97 -0.25 14.05 -5.02
CA CYS A 97 -0.08 14.15 -6.45
C CYS A 97 -1.27 13.52 -7.18
N LEU A 98 -1.72 14.17 -8.25
CA LEU A 98 -2.66 13.63 -9.22
C LEU A 98 -2.21 14.09 -10.60
N TYR A 99 -1.95 13.15 -11.52
CA TYR A 99 -1.60 13.49 -12.89
C TYR A 99 -2.32 12.61 -13.90
N ILE A 100 -2.54 13.17 -15.09
CA ILE A 100 -3.09 12.44 -16.22
C ILE A 100 -1.94 11.72 -16.93
N GLY A 101 -2.00 10.41 -16.97
CA GLY A 101 -0.95 9.60 -17.55
C GLY A 101 -1.07 8.13 -17.21
N LYS A 102 -0.14 7.35 -17.73
CA LYS A 102 -0.04 5.92 -17.41
C LYS A 102 0.85 5.73 -16.18
N GLU A 103 0.50 4.74 -15.38
CA GLU A 103 1.35 4.19 -14.33
C GLU A 103 2.57 3.52 -14.98
N LYS A 104 3.59 4.33 -15.25
CA LYS A 104 4.87 3.97 -15.84
C LYS A 104 5.97 4.59 -15.02
N TYR A 105 7.06 3.84 -14.88
CA TYR A 105 8.22 4.29 -14.11
C TYR A 105 8.77 5.62 -14.61
N GLU A 106 8.87 5.86 -15.93
CA GLU A 106 9.47 7.09 -16.44
C GLU A 106 8.70 8.35 -16.03
N THR A 107 7.36 8.26 -15.95
CA THR A 107 6.51 9.34 -15.47
C THR A 107 6.57 9.45 -13.95
N LEU A 108 6.51 8.32 -13.25
CA LEU A 108 6.60 8.30 -11.78
C LEU A 108 7.97 8.73 -11.25
N ASP A 109 9.05 8.51 -11.99
CA ASP A 109 10.40 8.98 -11.65
C ASP A 109 10.48 10.51 -11.64
N LYS A 110 9.86 11.16 -12.63
CA LYS A 110 9.74 12.62 -12.66
C LYS A 110 8.94 13.13 -11.46
N VAL A 111 7.84 12.45 -11.13
CA VAL A 111 7.02 12.80 -9.95
C VAL A 111 7.80 12.55 -8.65
N GLY A 112 8.51 11.43 -8.53
CA GLY A 112 9.34 11.10 -7.37
C GLY A 112 10.42 12.15 -7.12
N LYS A 113 11.07 12.63 -8.18
CA LYS A 113 12.07 13.72 -8.11
C LYS A 113 11.52 15.02 -7.54
N ILE A 114 10.24 15.33 -7.78
CA ILE A 114 9.59 16.52 -7.20
C ILE A 114 9.52 16.41 -5.68
N PHE A 115 9.30 15.21 -5.14
CA PHE A 115 9.19 14.97 -3.71
C PHE A 115 10.52 14.59 -3.05
N ALA A 116 11.54 14.19 -3.81
CA ALA A 116 12.76 13.57 -3.29
C ALA A 116 13.45 14.40 -2.20
N VAL A 117 13.72 15.68 -2.48
CA VAL A 117 14.38 16.59 -1.51
C VAL A 117 13.51 16.77 -0.26
N GLN A 118 12.23 17.08 -0.45
CA GLN A 118 11.29 17.28 0.66
C GLN A 118 11.18 16.03 1.55
N LEU A 119 11.09 14.84 0.95
CA LEU A 119 10.96 13.60 1.73
C LEU A 119 12.25 13.28 2.48
N ALA A 120 13.42 13.57 1.90
CA ALA A 120 14.70 13.39 2.57
C ALA A 120 14.82 14.34 3.78
N ASP A 121 14.52 15.62 3.59
CA ASP A 121 14.53 16.62 4.66
C ASP A 121 13.58 16.22 5.79
N LEU A 122 12.36 15.76 5.46
CA LEU A 122 11.39 15.29 6.46
C LEU A 122 11.87 14.03 7.19
N LYS A 123 12.57 13.11 6.51
CA LYS A 123 13.11 11.89 7.13
C LYS A 123 14.22 12.22 8.12
N GLU A 124 15.13 13.12 7.74
CA GLU A 124 16.31 13.47 8.53
C GLU A 124 15.99 14.44 9.66
N SER A 125 15.22 15.48 9.37
CA SER A 125 15.00 16.60 10.29
C SER A 125 13.63 16.59 10.96
N GLY A 126 12.70 15.72 10.54
CA GLY A 126 11.30 15.77 10.99
C GLY A 126 10.60 17.06 10.56
N ILE A 127 9.63 17.52 11.34
CA ILE A 127 8.94 18.80 11.10
C ILE A 127 8.69 19.56 12.41
N ILE A 128 8.82 20.87 12.38
CA ILE A 128 8.46 21.76 13.50
C ILE A 128 7.10 22.40 13.19
N ASP A 129 6.17 22.32 14.13
CA ASP A 129 4.84 22.92 14.00
C ASP A 129 4.80 24.40 14.37
N GLY A 130 3.61 25.02 14.28
CA GLY A 130 3.42 26.44 14.59
C GLY A 130 3.66 26.82 16.05
N ASP A 131 3.64 25.85 16.97
CA ASP A 131 3.89 26.04 18.40
C ASP A 131 5.36 25.77 18.76
N GLY A 132 6.21 25.47 17.78
CA GLY A 132 7.62 25.15 17.98
C GLY A 132 7.87 23.70 18.44
N VAL A 133 6.87 22.81 18.39
CA VAL A 133 7.04 21.40 18.76
C VAL A 133 7.69 20.65 17.59
N HIS A 134 8.75 19.91 17.89
CA HIS A 134 9.43 19.05 16.92
C HIS A 134 8.76 17.67 16.84
N TRP A 135 8.53 17.21 15.61
CA TRP A 135 7.90 15.94 15.29
C TRP A 135 8.80 15.09 14.41
N PRO A 136 9.43 14.03 14.95
CA PRO A 136 10.14 13.04 14.15
C PRO A 136 9.19 12.35 13.16
N ILE A 137 9.70 11.99 11.98
CA ILE A 137 8.90 11.34 10.92
C ILE A 137 9.53 10.00 10.55
N LYS A 138 8.68 8.97 10.39
CA LYS A 138 9.06 7.68 9.83
C LYS A 138 8.15 7.32 8.67
N PHE A 139 8.76 7.05 7.51
CA PHE A 139 8.04 6.72 6.29
C PHE A 139 7.79 5.23 6.15
N TYR A 140 6.60 4.92 5.64
CA TYR A 140 6.20 3.62 5.13
C TYR A 140 5.63 3.74 3.73
N PHE A 141 5.55 2.61 3.04
CA PHE A 141 4.90 2.52 1.75
C PHE A 141 3.98 1.30 1.66
N SER A 142 2.79 1.48 1.08
CA SER A 142 1.94 0.38 0.62
C SER A 142 1.21 0.81 -0.64
N GLY A 143 1.14 -0.11 -1.60
CA GLY A 143 0.45 0.10 -2.87
C GLY A 143 0.02 -1.25 -3.44
N ASP A 144 -0.76 -1.20 -4.53
CA ASP A 144 -1.02 -2.41 -5.28
C ASP A 144 0.31 -3.02 -5.76
N TRP A 145 0.26 -4.32 -6.08
CA TRP A 145 1.45 -5.08 -6.40
C TRP A 145 2.23 -4.46 -7.56
N LYS A 146 1.54 -4.12 -8.64
CA LYS A 146 2.17 -3.59 -9.86
C LYS A 146 2.80 -2.22 -9.58
N PHE A 147 2.08 -1.36 -8.87
CA PHE A 147 2.58 -0.05 -8.48
C PHE A 147 3.81 -0.17 -7.58
N THR A 148 3.80 -1.10 -6.63
CA THR A 148 4.94 -1.36 -5.74
C THR A 148 6.20 -1.80 -6.50
N TYR A 149 6.08 -2.65 -7.54
CA TYR A 149 7.23 -3.02 -8.38
C TYR A 149 7.83 -1.80 -9.07
N ILE A 150 6.98 -0.91 -9.58
CA ILE A 150 7.42 0.31 -10.24
C ILE A 150 8.14 1.22 -9.24
N ILE A 151 7.56 1.44 -8.05
CA ILE A 151 8.17 2.25 -6.99
C ILE A 151 9.53 1.67 -6.56
N MET A 152 9.65 0.35 -6.43
CA MET A 152 10.91 -0.29 -6.01
C MET A 152 11.92 -0.48 -7.15
N GLY A 153 11.54 -0.21 -8.41
CA GLY A 153 12.39 -0.38 -9.58
C GLY A 153 12.61 -1.85 -9.99
N LEU A 154 11.68 -2.73 -9.66
CA LEU A 154 11.68 -4.15 -10.02
C LEU A 154 11.00 -4.37 -11.38
N ASN A 155 11.28 -5.51 -12.02
CA ASN A 155 10.79 -5.79 -13.38
C ASN A 155 9.30 -6.14 -13.40
N ALA A 156 8.94 -7.35 -12.96
CA ALA A 156 7.56 -7.84 -12.96
C ALA A 156 7.41 -9.07 -12.06
N PRO A 157 6.19 -9.40 -11.62
CA PRO A 157 5.93 -10.57 -10.77
C PRO A 157 6.27 -11.91 -11.43
N ASN A 158 6.31 -11.99 -12.75
CA ASN A 158 6.65 -13.22 -13.50
C ASN A 158 8.14 -13.33 -13.84
N SER A 159 8.99 -12.44 -13.33
CA SER A 159 10.44 -12.53 -13.53
C SER A 159 11.07 -13.66 -12.70
N GLU A 160 12.28 -14.07 -13.05
CA GLU A 160 13.02 -15.11 -12.31
C GLU A 160 13.18 -14.72 -10.83
N TYR A 161 13.66 -13.50 -10.57
CA TYR A 161 13.78 -12.91 -9.23
C TYR A 161 12.58 -12.00 -8.98
N PHE A 162 11.44 -12.61 -8.72
CA PHE A 162 10.15 -11.91 -8.63
C PHE A 162 9.94 -11.18 -7.31
N CYS A 163 10.53 -11.64 -6.20
CA CYS A 163 10.10 -11.21 -4.87
C CYS A 163 10.43 -9.74 -4.58
N LEU A 164 9.58 -9.05 -3.82
CA LEU A 164 9.81 -7.66 -3.40
C LEU A 164 10.93 -7.56 -2.35
N PHE A 165 11.09 -8.59 -1.52
CA PHE A 165 11.89 -8.52 -0.29
C PHE A 165 13.13 -9.42 -0.29
N CYS A 166 13.21 -10.44 -1.14
CA CYS A 166 14.32 -11.40 -1.14
C CYS A 166 14.73 -11.81 -2.55
N GLU A 167 15.81 -12.58 -2.65
CA GLU A 167 16.34 -13.10 -3.92
C GLU A 167 15.83 -14.49 -4.28
N CYS A 168 14.63 -14.86 -3.84
CA CYS A 168 14.01 -16.12 -4.23
C CYS A 168 13.80 -16.19 -5.75
N ASP A 169 14.34 -17.22 -6.37
CA ASP A 169 14.12 -17.49 -7.78
C ASP A 169 12.83 -18.30 -8.00
N ALA A 170 12.28 -18.18 -9.22
CA ALA A 170 11.03 -18.82 -9.61
C ALA A 170 11.03 -20.35 -9.46
N LYS A 171 12.18 -21.03 -9.51
CA LYS A 171 12.27 -22.50 -9.35
C LYS A 171 12.25 -22.89 -7.87
N SER A 172 12.79 -22.04 -6.99
CA SER A 172 12.89 -22.32 -5.56
C SER A 172 11.66 -21.90 -4.74
N ARG A 173 10.78 -21.06 -5.29
CA ARG A 173 9.62 -20.46 -4.56
C ARG A 173 8.66 -21.45 -3.89
N HIS A 174 8.60 -22.69 -4.38
CA HIS A 174 7.72 -23.73 -3.84
C HIS A 174 8.29 -24.40 -2.58
N ASN A 175 9.59 -24.26 -2.33
CA ASN A 175 10.28 -24.99 -1.27
C ASN A 175 10.13 -24.24 0.06
N MET A 176 9.28 -24.77 0.94
CA MET A 176 8.97 -24.19 2.25
C MET A 176 10.03 -24.49 3.33
N ASP A 177 11.06 -25.28 2.98
CA ASP A 177 12.17 -25.62 3.88
C ASP A 177 13.38 -24.70 3.65
N LEU A 178 13.36 -23.89 2.59
CA LEU A 178 14.33 -22.81 2.37
C LEU A 178 13.94 -21.56 3.14
N SER A 179 14.96 -20.86 3.64
CA SER A 179 14.80 -19.56 4.28
C SER A 179 15.08 -18.43 3.29
N TRP A 180 14.19 -17.44 3.27
CA TRP A 180 14.27 -16.27 2.40
C TRP A 180 14.18 -14.99 3.23
N PRO A 181 15.27 -14.60 3.91
CA PRO A 181 15.28 -13.38 4.71
C PRO A 181 15.05 -12.14 3.81
N PRO A 182 14.39 -11.08 4.33
CA PRO A 182 14.06 -9.90 3.55
C PRO A 182 15.26 -8.95 3.38
N THR A 183 16.35 -9.43 2.77
CA THR A 183 17.59 -8.68 2.56
C THR A 183 17.59 -7.79 1.32
N GLY A 184 16.50 -7.81 0.55
CA GLY A 184 16.33 -7.11 -0.70
C GLY A 184 16.47 -8.03 -1.91
N ASN A 185 16.15 -7.50 -3.09
CA ASN A 185 16.23 -8.21 -4.35
C ASN A 185 17.14 -7.46 -5.34
N ILE A 186 18.45 -7.70 -5.28
CA ILE A 186 19.42 -7.01 -6.14
C ILE A 186 19.32 -7.57 -7.56
N ARG A 187 19.17 -8.89 -7.69
CA ARG A 187 19.10 -9.60 -8.99
C ARG A 187 17.87 -9.24 -9.82
N GLY A 188 16.74 -8.96 -9.17
CA GLY A 188 15.49 -8.55 -9.79
C GLY A 188 15.39 -7.04 -10.06
N LYS A 189 16.21 -6.23 -9.40
CA LYS A 189 16.21 -4.77 -9.53
C LYS A 189 16.76 -4.34 -10.89
N LYS A 190 16.01 -3.48 -11.57
CA LYS A 190 16.38 -2.92 -12.88
C LYS A 190 16.57 -1.41 -12.85
N ARG A 191 15.98 -0.75 -11.85
CA ARG A 191 15.95 0.71 -11.74
C ARG A 191 16.08 1.13 -10.28
N VAL A 192 16.32 2.42 -10.05
CA VAL A 192 16.42 2.98 -8.70
C VAL A 192 15.02 3.04 -8.07
N SER A 193 14.94 2.98 -6.74
CA SER A 193 13.66 3.19 -6.05
C SER A 193 13.23 4.64 -6.22
N LEU A 194 11.94 4.86 -6.47
CA LEU A 194 11.36 6.18 -6.63
C LEU A 194 11.18 6.91 -5.29
N PHE A 195 11.18 6.17 -4.18
CA PHE A 195 11.14 6.70 -2.82
C PHE A 195 12.28 6.12 -1.99
N PRO A 196 13.54 6.55 -2.20
CA PRO A 196 14.70 6.03 -1.47
C PRO A 196 14.64 6.32 0.04
N VAL A 197 13.76 7.23 0.47
CA VAL A 197 13.50 7.54 1.87
C VAL A 197 12.78 6.41 2.62
N VAL A 198 12.08 5.52 1.91
CA VAL A 198 11.38 4.38 2.53
C VAL A 198 12.37 3.23 2.61
N ASP A 199 12.65 2.77 3.82
CA ASP A 199 13.51 1.61 4.04
C ASP A 199 12.81 0.32 3.58
N LEU A 200 13.57 -0.70 3.19
CA LEU A 200 13.02 -1.97 2.69
C LEU A 200 11.95 -2.57 3.63
N HIS A 201 12.24 -2.62 4.93
CA HIS A 201 11.33 -3.15 5.96
C HIS A 201 10.11 -2.25 6.27
N SER A 202 10.04 -1.07 5.64
CA SER A 202 8.90 -0.14 5.72
C SER A 202 8.02 -0.19 4.47
N TYR A 203 8.38 -1.00 3.46
CA TYR A 203 7.44 -1.43 2.43
C TYR A 203 6.59 -2.56 3.00
N ILE A 204 5.29 -2.34 3.08
CA ILE A 204 4.36 -3.32 3.64
C ILE A 204 3.44 -3.80 2.51
N PRO A 205 3.33 -5.13 2.29
CA PRO A 205 2.47 -5.64 1.24
C PRO A 205 1.00 -5.37 1.55
N ASP A 206 0.23 -5.07 0.52
CA ASP A 206 -1.20 -4.85 0.66
C ASP A 206 -1.96 -6.18 0.86
N GLU A 207 -2.71 -6.23 1.97
CA GLU A 207 -3.59 -7.34 2.32
C GLU A 207 -4.64 -7.59 1.23
N LEU A 208 -5.31 -6.54 0.72
CA LEU A 208 -6.43 -6.71 -0.20
C LEU A 208 -5.98 -7.42 -1.49
N HIS A 209 -4.86 -6.98 -2.07
CA HIS A 209 -4.31 -7.57 -3.28
C HIS A 209 -3.83 -9.00 -3.04
N ILE A 210 -3.17 -9.30 -1.92
CA ILE A 210 -2.80 -10.69 -1.59
C ILE A 210 -4.05 -11.58 -1.54
N LEU A 211 -5.11 -11.13 -0.87
CA LEU A 211 -6.35 -11.88 -0.76
C LEU A 211 -7.05 -12.07 -2.10
N LEU A 212 -7.10 -11.04 -2.95
CA LEU A 212 -7.72 -11.11 -4.28
C LEU A 212 -7.02 -12.14 -5.19
N TRP A 213 -5.69 -12.22 -5.12
CA TRP A 213 -4.93 -13.18 -5.92
C TRP A 213 -5.08 -14.64 -5.44
N ILE A 214 -5.32 -14.84 -4.14
CA ILE A 214 -5.53 -16.17 -3.54
C ILE A 214 -7.02 -16.57 -3.57
N SER A 215 -7.91 -15.67 -3.99
CA SER A 215 -9.36 -15.88 -4.09
C SER A 215 -9.82 -16.71 -5.30
N ASP A 216 -8.93 -17.39 -6.01
CA ASP A 216 -9.36 -18.44 -6.95
C ASP A 216 -10.26 -19.43 -6.18
N ARG A 217 -11.45 -19.68 -6.72
CA ARG A 217 -12.49 -20.49 -6.08
C ARG A 217 -11.99 -21.89 -5.68
N LYS A 218 -11.04 -22.46 -6.43
CA LYS A 218 -10.44 -23.76 -6.12
C LYS A 218 -9.44 -23.66 -4.97
N LEU A 219 -8.58 -22.64 -4.96
CA LEU A 219 -7.61 -22.38 -3.89
C LEU A 219 -8.33 -22.09 -2.56
N LYS A 220 -9.35 -21.20 -2.60
CA LYS A 220 -10.14 -20.82 -1.43
C LYS A 220 -10.87 -22.00 -0.79
N LYS A 221 -11.48 -22.88 -1.59
CA LYS A 221 -12.13 -24.10 -1.08
C LYS A 221 -11.13 -24.96 -0.31
N LYS A 222 -9.93 -25.16 -0.87
CA LYS A 222 -8.92 -26.01 -0.24
C LYS A 222 -8.33 -25.40 1.03
N MET A 223 -8.18 -24.08 1.08
CA MET A 223 -7.78 -23.38 2.31
C MET A 223 -8.78 -23.60 3.43
N ASN A 224 -10.08 -23.48 3.12
CA ASN A 224 -11.14 -23.77 4.08
C ASN A 224 -11.10 -25.24 4.54
N ASP A 225 -10.88 -26.20 3.63
CA ASP A 225 -10.75 -27.63 3.96
C ASP A 225 -9.57 -27.91 4.92
N LEU A 226 -8.53 -27.07 4.88
CA LEU A 226 -7.35 -27.13 5.75
C LEU A 226 -7.46 -26.21 6.97
N ASN A 227 -8.64 -25.63 7.21
CA ASN A 227 -8.92 -24.71 8.32
C ASN A 227 -8.03 -23.46 8.33
N ILE A 228 -7.53 -23.04 7.16
CA ILE A 228 -6.74 -21.81 7.00
C ILE A 228 -7.72 -20.67 6.75
N HIS A 229 -8.03 -19.93 7.81
CA HIS A 229 -8.95 -18.81 7.73
C HIS A 229 -8.20 -17.49 7.61
N PHE A 230 -8.34 -16.82 6.47
CA PHE A 230 -7.96 -15.41 6.33
C PHE A 230 -8.76 -14.48 7.24
N GLU A 231 -9.79 -14.98 7.95
CA GLU A 231 -10.48 -14.20 8.99
C GLU A 231 -9.52 -13.74 10.10
N PHE A 232 -8.38 -14.42 10.27
CA PHE A 232 -7.25 -13.94 11.09
C PHE A 232 -6.67 -12.59 10.63
N TYR A 233 -6.80 -12.23 9.34
CA TYR A 233 -6.47 -10.90 8.82
C TYR A 233 -7.55 -9.86 9.14
N ARG A 234 -8.82 -10.29 9.30
CA ARG A 234 -9.99 -9.42 9.47
C ARG A 234 -10.44 -9.27 10.93
N GLY A 235 -9.96 -10.14 11.82
CA GLY A 235 -10.39 -10.26 13.22
C GLY A 235 -9.92 -9.12 14.11
N GLY A 236 -10.62 -7.99 14.05
CA GLY A 236 -11.30 -7.31 15.18
C GLY A 236 -10.64 -7.09 16.55
N SER A 237 -9.37 -7.40 16.78
CA SER A 237 -8.70 -7.06 18.03
C SER A 237 -8.06 -5.68 17.91
N ALA A 238 -8.56 -4.70 18.67
CA ALA A 238 -7.88 -3.42 18.87
C ALA A 238 -6.46 -3.57 19.46
N ARG A 239 -6.03 -4.80 19.80
CA ARG A 239 -4.71 -5.17 20.35
C ARG A 239 -3.76 -5.83 19.34
N GLY A 240 -4.17 -6.03 18.08
CA GLY A 240 -3.36 -6.81 17.12
C GLY A 240 -3.32 -8.31 17.45
N ASN A 241 -2.61 -9.09 16.63
CA ASN A 241 -2.47 -10.54 16.79
C ASN A 241 -1.34 -10.88 17.80
N SER A 242 -1.49 -11.94 18.60
CA SER A 242 -0.48 -12.44 19.54
C SER A 242 0.74 -13.02 18.79
N GLU A 243 1.88 -13.23 19.48
CA GLU A 243 3.10 -13.75 18.82
C GLU A 243 2.90 -15.20 18.40
N GLU A 244 2.23 -15.95 19.27
CA GLU A 244 1.82 -17.33 19.08
C GLU A 244 0.85 -17.44 17.91
N GLU A 245 -0.08 -16.48 17.80
CA GLU A 245 -1.02 -16.43 16.69
C GLU A 245 -0.33 -16.14 15.35
N ILE A 246 0.64 -15.21 15.30
CA ILE A 246 1.43 -14.94 14.08
C ILE A 246 2.30 -16.16 13.72
N SER A 247 2.92 -16.80 14.71
CA SER A 247 3.77 -17.98 14.52
C SER A 247 2.97 -19.17 13.98
N LYS A 248 1.79 -19.41 14.56
CA LYS A 248 0.84 -20.41 14.07
C LYS A 248 0.38 -20.10 12.65
N PHE A 249 0.08 -18.83 12.37
CA PHE A 249 -0.28 -18.39 11.03
C PHE A 249 0.83 -18.69 10.01
N GLU A 250 2.10 -18.41 10.35
CA GLU A 250 3.25 -18.76 9.50
C GLU A 250 3.33 -20.25 9.20
N GLU A 251 3.15 -21.09 10.22
CA GLU A 251 3.16 -22.55 10.06
C GLU A 251 2.01 -23.03 9.17
N ASP A 252 0.79 -22.52 9.41
CA ASP A 252 -0.42 -22.88 8.66
C ASP A 252 -0.26 -22.54 7.16
N VAL A 253 0.26 -21.36 6.82
CA VAL A 253 0.45 -20.98 5.40
C VAL A 253 1.61 -21.73 4.74
N LYS A 254 2.65 -22.14 5.47
CA LYS A 254 3.71 -23.01 4.90
C LYS A 254 3.16 -24.41 4.64
N ASN A 255 2.41 -24.98 5.58
CA ASN A 255 1.78 -26.30 5.44
C ASN A 255 0.75 -26.32 4.31
N TRP A 256 0.06 -25.20 4.09
CA TRP A 256 -0.78 -25.00 2.93
C TRP A 256 -0.03 -25.16 1.60
N VAL A 257 1.11 -24.46 1.43
CA VAL A 257 1.90 -24.57 0.19
C VAL A 257 2.49 -25.96 0.00
N ARG A 258 2.90 -26.63 1.09
CA ARG A 258 3.32 -28.05 1.03
C ARG A 258 2.19 -28.94 0.52
N THR A 259 0.98 -28.77 1.05
CA THR A 259 -0.20 -29.53 0.61
C THR A 259 -0.62 -29.18 -0.81
N PHE A 260 -0.48 -27.92 -1.21
CA PHE A 260 -0.74 -27.46 -2.57
C PHE A 260 0.14 -28.18 -3.59
N CYS A 261 1.42 -28.39 -3.26
CA CYS A 261 2.42 -29.06 -4.11
C CYS A 261 2.47 -30.59 -3.93
N TRP A 262 1.52 -31.18 -3.20
CA TRP A 262 1.58 -32.61 -2.88
C TRP A 262 1.55 -33.44 -4.18
N PRO A 263 2.55 -34.31 -4.44
CA PRO A 263 2.62 -35.07 -5.69
C PRO A 263 1.51 -36.13 -5.79
N THR A 264 1.15 -36.53 -7.00
CA THR A 264 0.27 -37.70 -7.18
C THR A 264 0.94 -38.93 -6.55
N ILE A 265 0.26 -39.59 -5.62
CA ILE A 265 0.71 -40.85 -5.02
C ILE A 265 0.09 -42.00 -5.82
N GLY A 266 0.93 -42.97 -6.23
CA GLY A 266 0.51 -44.14 -7.00
C GLY A 266 0.81 -44.03 -8.50
N GLN A 267 0.60 -45.14 -9.22
CA GLN A 267 0.81 -45.18 -10.67
C GLN A 267 -0.29 -44.38 -11.40
N MET A 268 0.08 -43.57 -12.40
CA MET A 268 -0.87 -42.85 -13.25
C MET A 268 -1.93 -43.81 -13.79
N ASN A 269 -3.21 -43.44 -13.68
CA ASN A 269 -4.38 -44.19 -14.13
C ASN A 269 -4.68 -45.50 -13.36
N SER A 270 -4.13 -45.67 -12.16
CA SER A 270 -4.53 -46.77 -11.25
C SER A 270 -5.69 -46.35 -10.35
N ALA A 271 -6.57 -47.30 -9.99
CA ALA A 271 -7.70 -47.06 -9.08
C ALA A 271 -7.27 -46.63 -7.66
N THR A 272 -6.00 -46.84 -7.30
CA THR A 272 -5.40 -46.46 -6.01
C THR A 272 -4.62 -45.13 -6.07
N SER A 273 -4.59 -44.46 -7.23
CA SER A 273 -3.88 -43.19 -7.35
C SER A 273 -4.59 -42.08 -6.56
N ILE A 274 -3.84 -41.35 -5.74
CA ILE A 274 -4.29 -40.11 -5.08
C ILE A 274 -3.72 -38.96 -5.91
N PRO A 275 -4.53 -38.24 -6.71
CA PRO A 275 -4.04 -37.16 -7.55
C PRO A 275 -3.43 -36.03 -6.70
N GLY A 276 -2.26 -35.56 -7.10
CA GLY A 276 -1.71 -34.31 -6.62
C GLY A 276 -2.57 -33.14 -7.08
N LEU A 277 -2.64 -32.07 -6.27
CA LEU A 277 -3.53 -30.95 -6.59
C LEU A 277 -2.94 -30.04 -7.67
N TYR A 278 -1.73 -29.55 -7.42
CA TYR A 278 -1.02 -28.62 -8.28
C TYR A 278 0.46 -28.97 -8.36
N ARG A 279 1.13 -28.47 -9.40
CA ARG A 279 2.55 -28.67 -9.57
C ARG A 279 3.33 -27.62 -8.77
N LYS A 280 4.60 -27.91 -8.51
CA LYS A 280 5.52 -26.98 -7.83
C LYS A 280 5.65 -25.67 -8.62
N GLU A 281 5.57 -25.75 -9.95
CA GLU A 281 5.64 -24.59 -10.83
C GLU A 281 4.41 -23.68 -10.72
N ASP A 282 3.28 -24.19 -10.21
CA ASP A 282 2.03 -23.44 -10.05
C ASP A 282 2.01 -22.55 -8.80
N VAL A 283 2.97 -22.71 -7.87
CA VAL A 283 3.10 -21.84 -6.69
C VAL A 283 3.35 -20.41 -7.17
N THR A 284 2.50 -19.46 -6.82
CA THR A 284 2.62 -18.10 -7.38
C THR A 284 3.60 -17.22 -6.59
N PRO A 285 4.06 -16.09 -7.16
CA PRO A 285 4.79 -15.05 -6.42
C PRO A 285 4.07 -14.61 -5.13
N TYR A 286 2.73 -14.52 -5.19
CA TYR A 286 1.88 -14.12 -4.08
C TYR A 286 1.87 -15.17 -2.97
N MET A 287 1.92 -16.46 -3.30
CA MET A 287 2.02 -17.53 -2.31
C MET A 287 3.35 -17.45 -1.56
N HIS A 288 4.46 -17.27 -2.27
CA HIS A 288 5.78 -17.06 -1.63
C HIS A 288 5.78 -15.86 -0.68
N MET A 289 5.18 -14.76 -1.12
CA MET A 289 5.03 -13.55 -0.33
C MET A 289 4.19 -13.75 0.92
N LEU A 290 3.06 -14.46 0.78
CA LEU A 290 2.21 -14.83 1.90
C LEU A 290 2.96 -15.71 2.91
N THR A 291 3.76 -16.67 2.47
CA THR A 291 4.42 -17.63 3.36
C THR A 291 5.70 -17.11 3.99
N MET A 292 6.49 -16.31 3.27
CA MET A 292 7.83 -15.90 3.70
C MET A 292 7.88 -14.49 4.27
N HIS A 293 7.02 -13.58 3.80
CA HIS A 293 7.19 -12.16 4.08
C HIS A 293 6.02 -11.53 4.83
N VAL A 294 4.79 -12.02 4.69
CA VAL A 294 3.68 -11.48 5.47
C VAL A 294 3.82 -11.74 6.97
N PRO A 295 4.10 -12.96 7.46
CA PRO A 295 4.35 -13.20 8.89
C PRO A 295 5.50 -12.35 9.43
N TYR A 296 6.60 -12.26 8.67
CA TYR A 296 7.72 -11.38 8.99
C TYR A 296 7.26 -9.92 9.17
N CYS A 297 6.48 -9.38 8.23
CA CYS A 297 5.92 -8.03 8.35
C CYS A 297 5.01 -7.89 9.57
N MET A 298 4.22 -8.92 9.90
CA MET A 298 3.33 -8.90 11.06
C MET A 298 4.10 -8.78 12.38
N HIS A 299 5.18 -9.56 12.56
CA HIS A 299 6.07 -9.44 13.72
C HIS A 299 6.68 -8.03 13.79
N GLN A 300 7.26 -7.54 12.68
CA GLN A 300 7.89 -6.23 12.61
C GLN A 300 6.94 -5.05 12.88
N LEU A 301 5.69 -5.15 12.46
CA LEU A 301 4.68 -4.12 12.70
C LEU A 301 4.21 -4.16 14.15
N LYS A 302 4.06 -5.36 14.72
CA LYS A 302 3.63 -5.53 16.10
C LYS A 302 4.62 -4.96 17.11
N GLU A 303 5.92 -5.15 16.91
CA GLU A 303 6.97 -4.50 17.72
C GLU A 303 6.81 -2.98 17.77
N LYS A 304 6.17 -2.39 16.75
CA LYS A 304 5.93 -0.95 16.60
C LYS A 304 4.52 -0.54 17.00
N GLY A 305 3.71 -1.45 17.54
CA GLY A 305 2.29 -1.21 17.88
C GLY A 305 1.40 -0.96 16.66
N LEU A 306 1.82 -1.40 15.47
CA LEU A 306 1.08 -1.28 14.22
C LEU A 306 0.51 -2.64 13.80
N SER A 307 -0.49 -2.62 12.91
CA SER A 307 -1.06 -3.83 12.32
C SER A 307 -1.02 -3.77 10.80
N LEU A 308 -0.90 -4.94 10.17
CA LEU A 308 -0.86 -5.07 8.70
C LEU A 308 -2.09 -4.43 8.04
N ARG A 309 -3.27 -4.54 8.69
CA ARG A 309 -4.54 -3.97 8.22
C ARG A 309 -4.45 -2.47 7.91
N LEU A 310 -3.68 -1.70 8.68
CA LEU A 310 -3.50 -0.25 8.47
C LEU A 310 -2.83 0.07 7.13
N PHE A 311 -2.18 -0.91 6.51
CA PHE A 311 -1.52 -0.79 5.22
C PHE A 311 -2.41 -1.15 4.03
N SER A 312 -3.68 -1.50 4.25
CA SER A 312 -4.63 -1.75 3.16
C SER A 312 -4.73 -0.57 2.17
N THR A 313 -4.78 -0.87 0.87
CA THR A 313 -4.95 0.12 -0.21
C THR A 313 -6.41 0.37 -0.60
N SER A 314 -7.35 -0.36 -0.01
CA SER A 314 -8.79 -0.25 -0.31
C SER A 314 -9.34 1.17 -0.17
N SER A 315 -8.83 1.95 0.79
CA SER A 315 -9.21 3.35 1.01
C SER A 315 -8.71 4.28 -0.10
N ILE A 316 -7.52 3.99 -0.66
CA ILE A 316 -6.92 4.72 -1.79
C ILE A 316 -7.72 4.44 -3.06
N GLU A 317 -8.03 3.17 -3.34
CA GLU A 317 -8.86 2.77 -4.50
C GLU A 317 -10.24 3.42 -4.47
N LYS A 318 -10.87 3.46 -3.29
CA LYS A 318 -12.16 4.12 -3.09
C LYS A 318 -12.06 5.64 -3.23
N LYS A 319 -10.99 6.27 -2.72
CA LYS A 319 -10.74 7.70 -2.94
C LYS A 319 -10.59 8.01 -4.43
N ASN A 320 -9.81 7.20 -5.13
CA ASN A 320 -9.60 7.33 -6.56
C ASN A 320 -10.92 7.18 -7.34
N HIS A 321 -11.72 6.18 -7.01
CA HIS A 321 -13.07 6.03 -7.55
C HIS A 321 -13.96 7.27 -7.34
N ASN A 322 -13.95 7.82 -6.12
CA ASN A 322 -14.75 9.00 -5.77
C ASN A 322 -14.29 10.25 -6.54
N GLN A 323 -12.98 10.50 -6.64
CA GLN A 323 -12.44 11.65 -7.37
C GLN A 323 -12.78 11.59 -8.86
N VAL A 324 -12.62 10.42 -9.48
CA VAL A 324 -13.04 10.18 -10.87
C VAL A 324 -14.53 10.47 -11.06
N LYS A 325 -15.37 9.95 -10.17
CA LYS A 325 -16.82 10.13 -10.24
C LYS A 325 -17.21 11.62 -10.13
N LEU A 326 -16.57 12.37 -9.25
CA LEU A 326 -16.79 13.82 -9.09
C LEU A 326 -16.36 14.60 -10.33
N PHE A 327 -15.14 14.35 -10.84
CA PHE A 327 -14.64 14.98 -12.06
C PHE A 327 -15.62 14.78 -13.23
N PHE A 328 -16.05 13.54 -13.45
CA PHE A 328 -16.96 13.26 -14.57
C PHE A 328 -18.37 13.80 -14.38
N ARG A 329 -18.94 13.73 -13.17
CA ARG A 329 -20.25 14.35 -12.87
C ARG A 329 -20.23 15.87 -13.10
N GLY A 330 -19.10 16.53 -12.82
CA GLY A 330 -18.91 17.95 -13.13
C GLY A 330 -18.87 18.23 -14.64
N THR A 331 -18.26 17.34 -15.43
CA THR A 331 -18.11 17.53 -16.88
C THR A 331 -19.32 17.11 -17.73
N THR A 332 -20.14 16.15 -17.31
CA THR A 332 -21.28 15.63 -18.11
C THR A 332 -22.61 16.34 -17.84
N MET A 333 -22.67 17.26 -16.86
CA MET A 333 -23.86 18.09 -16.60
C MET A 333 -23.75 19.49 -17.24
N GLY A 334 -22.70 19.76 -18.00
CA GLY A 334 -22.37 21.07 -18.58
C GLY A 334 -22.94 21.31 -19.97
N GLY A 335 -24.25 21.14 -20.15
CA GLY A 335 -24.96 21.81 -21.24
C GLY A 335 -24.99 23.32 -20.98
N GLY A 336 -23.97 24.05 -21.45
CA GLY A 336 -23.98 25.50 -21.59
C GLY A 336 -23.92 26.33 -20.30
N LYS A 337 -22.71 26.65 -19.85
CA LYS A 337 -22.20 28.00 -19.51
C LYS A 337 -20.91 27.86 -18.70
N LYS A 338 -19.86 28.55 -19.16
CA LYS A 338 -18.59 28.70 -18.44
C LYS A 338 -18.86 29.21 -17.03
N LYS A 339 -18.72 28.35 -16.03
CA LYS A 339 -18.39 28.73 -14.66
C LYS A 339 -17.12 27.99 -14.29
N THR A 340 -16.06 28.77 -14.11
CA THR A 340 -14.86 28.38 -13.38
C THR A 340 -15.28 27.89 -12.00
N SER A 341 -15.13 26.59 -11.74
CA SER A 341 -15.18 26.05 -10.39
C SER A 341 -13.93 25.19 -10.17
N CYS A 342 -12.95 25.82 -9.53
CA CYS A 342 -11.83 25.16 -8.87
C CYS A 342 -12.35 24.57 -7.56
N CYS A 343 -12.27 23.24 -7.43
CA CYS A 343 -12.28 22.48 -6.18
C CYS A 343 -11.64 21.11 -6.48
N LEU A 344 -10.38 20.93 -6.07
CA LEU A 344 -9.63 19.67 -6.08
C LEU A 344 -9.06 19.37 -4.69
#